data_AF-A0A1Z4QIJ9-F1
#
_entry.id   AF-A0A1Z4QIJ9-F1
#
_cell.length_a   1.000
_cell.length_b   1.000
_cell.length_c   1.000
_cell.angle_alpha   90.00
_cell.angle_beta   90.00
_cell.angle_gamma   90.00
#
_symmetry.space_group_name_H-M   'P 1'
#
loop_
_entity.id
_entity.type
_entity.pdbx_description
1 polymer ?
#
loop_
_entity_poly.entity_id
_entity_poly.type
_entity_poly.pdbx_seq_one_letter_code
_entity_poly.pdbx_strand_id
1 'polypeptide(L)'
;MSFKSSRSSKILVVDDSPDNVFLIKTILEQEGYTISSAENGMSALAQLEASPCDLVLLDLMMPGMDGYEVTRRIRKEMNLQQYIPILLITAHDAPNVAYGLDLGADDFIRKPVGLDELLARVRSLLRLKHSIDERDEIARQREDFVSRLTHDLRTPLVAADRMLTLFKQGALGKLSPQMQEVITIMARSNTNLLSMVNTLLEVYRFEAGRKILTFQPVNVSRLLTDITSELTPLAEEKSLSINLEFTEDSTTNIVNGDHLELHRLFTNIIGNAIKFTDSGTITIRLTNKPQFSKSYYSESSGKSNFSGYITIEVADTGPGIPPEERATLFERFRQGSHKRSGSGLGMYLSRRIVEAHQGTILVNSELGKGSIFMVFLPSKL
;
A
#
# COMPACT_ATOMS: atom_id res chain seq x y z
N MET A 1 20.76 8.31 -32.00
CA MET A 1 21.34 7.52 -30.89
C MET A 1 20.37 6.39 -30.58
N SER A 2 20.79 5.16 -30.86
CA SER A 2 19.97 3.95 -30.85
C SER A 2 19.89 3.38 -29.43
N PHE A 3 18.72 3.44 -28.79
CA PHE A 3 18.40 2.59 -27.65
C PHE A 3 18.19 1.16 -28.15
N LYS A 4 19.26 0.36 -28.15
CA LYS A 4 19.14 -1.10 -28.35
C LYS A 4 18.66 -1.71 -27.03
N SER A 5 17.35 -1.92 -26.91
CA SER A 5 16.84 -3.03 -26.09
C SER A 5 17.01 -4.32 -26.91
N SER A 6 17.68 -5.31 -26.35
CA SER A 6 18.10 -6.55 -27.05
C SER A 6 16.97 -7.57 -27.26
N ARG A 7 15.71 -7.12 -27.36
CA ARG A 7 14.55 -7.98 -27.62
C ARG A 7 13.60 -7.25 -28.58
N SER A 8 13.34 -7.87 -29.74
CA SER A 8 12.30 -7.41 -30.66
C SER A 8 10.94 -7.45 -29.94
N SER A 9 10.23 -6.32 -29.91
CA SER A 9 8.90 -6.26 -29.29
C SER A 9 7.93 -7.15 -30.05
N LYS A 10 7.12 -7.90 -29.30
CA LYS A 10 6.10 -8.80 -29.84
C LYS A 10 4.77 -8.08 -29.94
N ILE A 11 4.17 -8.07 -31.12
CA ILE A 11 2.87 -7.42 -31.34
C ILE A 11 1.87 -8.48 -31.79
N LEU A 12 0.71 -8.52 -31.14
CA LEU A 12 -0.41 -9.35 -31.53
C LEU A 12 -1.35 -8.53 -32.42
N VAL A 13 -1.57 -8.97 -33.66
CA VAL A 13 -2.53 -8.38 -34.60
C VAL A 13 -3.78 -9.26 -34.65
N VAL A 14 -4.93 -8.68 -34.36
CA VAL A 14 -6.22 -9.37 -34.32
C VAL A 14 -7.15 -8.70 -35.32
N ASP A 15 -7.45 -9.38 -36.42
CA ASP A 15 -8.37 -8.91 -37.47
C ASP A 15 -8.87 -10.17 -38.21
N ASP A 16 -10.16 -10.23 -38.54
CA ASP A 16 -10.77 -11.37 -39.23
C ASP A 16 -10.53 -11.34 -40.75
N SER A 17 -10.01 -10.22 -41.28
CA SER A 17 -9.60 -10.07 -42.67
C SER A 17 -8.13 -10.48 -42.88
N PRO A 18 -7.86 -11.56 -43.62
CA PRO A 18 -6.48 -11.99 -43.89
C PRO A 18 -5.63 -10.93 -44.60
N ASP A 19 -6.25 -10.10 -45.45
CA ASP A 19 -5.58 -9.03 -46.19
C ASP A 19 -5.09 -7.92 -45.25
N ASN A 20 -5.91 -7.52 -44.27
CA ASN A 20 -5.53 -6.53 -43.26
C ASN A 20 -4.40 -7.06 -42.38
N VAL A 21 -4.52 -8.31 -41.92
CA VAL A 21 -3.47 -8.98 -41.13
C VAL A 21 -2.18 -9.01 -41.92
N PHE A 22 -2.21 -9.41 -43.20
CA PHE A 22 -1.02 -9.47 -44.06
C PHE A 22 -0.37 -8.11 -44.25
N LEU A 23 -1.16 -7.06 -44.50
CA LEU A 23 -0.68 -5.68 -44.65
C LEU A 23 0.01 -5.18 -43.39
N ILE A 24 -0.69 -5.23 -42.25
CA ILE A 24 -0.18 -4.74 -40.95
C ILE A 24 1.07 -5.51 -40.55
N LYS A 25 1.04 -6.84 -40.71
CA LYS A 25 2.18 -7.70 -40.44
C LYS A 25 3.40 -7.31 -41.27
N THR A 26 3.23 -7.14 -42.58
CA THR A 26 4.32 -6.75 -43.49
C THR A 26 4.93 -5.41 -43.07
N ILE A 27 4.09 -4.42 -42.74
CA ILE A 27 4.54 -3.10 -42.29
C ILE A 27 5.38 -3.21 -41.00
N LEU A 28 4.88 -3.94 -40.00
CA LEU A 28 5.52 -3.98 -38.69
C LEU A 28 6.75 -4.89 -38.65
N GLU A 29 6.78 -5.97 -39.43
CA GLU A 29 7.97 -6.82 -39.56
C GLU A 29 9.14 -6.09 -40.24
N GLN A 30 8.87 -5.20 -41.20
CA GLN A 30 9.89 -4.35 -41.82
C GLN A 30 10.57 -3.41 -40.81
N GLU A 31 9.84 -2.98 -39.78
CA GLU A 31 10.37 -2.18 -38.67
C GLU A 31 11.07 -3.03 -37.59
N GLY A 32 11.15 -4.36 -37.78
CA GLY A 32 11.87 -5.28 -36.90
C GLY A 32 11.07 -5.77 -35.69
N TYR A 33 9.73 -5.62 -35.70
CA TYR A 33 8.85 -6.20 -34.69
C TYR A 33 8.55 -7.67 -34.96
N THR A 34 8.31 -8.44 -33.91
CA THR A 34 7.89 -9.85 -34.01
C THR A 34 6.37 -9.90 -34.00
N ILE A 35 5.74 -10.39 -35.06
CA ILE A 35 4.28 -10.35 -35.18
C ILE A 35 3.66 -11.73 -34.99
N SER A 36 2.67 -11.80 -34.10
CA SER A 36 1.72 -12.90 -34.01
C SER A 36 0.35 -12.43 -34.47
N SER A 37 -0.45 -13.32 -35.04
CA SER A 37 -1.79 -12.98 -35.56
C SER A 37 -2.86 -13.91 -35.02
N ALA A 38 -4.05 -13.36 -34.83
CA ALA A 38 -5.27 -14.06 -34.46
C ALA A 38 -6.43 -13.61 -35.36
N GLU A 39 -7.31 -14.54 -35.75
CA GLU A 39 -8.38 -14.30 -36.72
C GLU A 39 -9.71 -13.92 -36.06
N ASN A 40 -9.80 -14.01 -34.72
CA ASN A 40 -11.00 -13.69 -33.95
C ASN A 40 -10.66 -13.47 -32.47
N GLY A 41 -11.60 -12.87 -31.73
CA GLY A 41 -11.43 -12.57 -30.30
C GLY A 41 -11.11 -13.78 -29.41
N MET A 42 -11.70 -14.95 -29.67
CA MET A 42 -11.42 -16.17 -28.91
C MET A 42 -9.98 -16.65 -29.08
N SER A 43 -9.50 -16.69 -30.33
CA SER A 43 -8.11 -17.06 -30.63
C SER A 43 -7.11 -16.05 -30.06
N ALA A 44 -7.46 -14.75 -30.06
CA ALA A 44 -6.62 -13.70 -29.48
C ALA A 44 -6.45 -13.89 -27.97
N LEU A 45 -7.54 -14.14 -27.24
CA LEU A 45 -7.50 -14.39 -25.79
C LEU A 45 -6.67 -15.63 -25.47
N ALA A 46 -6.91 -16.75 -26.17
CA ALA A 46 -6.13 -17.98 -25.99
C ALA A 46 -4.63 -17.76 -26.25
N GLN A 47 -4.30 -16.92 -27.24
CA GLN A 47 -2.92 -16.61 -27.56
C GLN A 47 -2.25 -15.72 -26.50
N LEU A 48 -2.98 -14.75 -25.94
CA LEU A 48 -2.49 -13.90 -24.85
C LEU A 48 -2.22 -14.70 -23.56
N GLU A 49 -3.02 -15.75 -23.30
CA GLU A 49 -2.77 -16.67 -22.19
C GLU A 49 -1.53 -17.54 -22.44
N ALA A 50 -1.35 -18.02 -23.68
CA ALA A 50 -0.26 -18.92 -24.03
C ALA A 50 1.09 -18.20 -24.17
N SER A 51 1.11 -16.97 -24.69
CA SER A 51 2.34 -16.20 -24.92
C SER A 51 2.12 -14.70 -24.71
N PRO A 52 2.88 -14.06 -23.80
CA PRO A 52 2.77 -12.62 -23.59
C PRO A 52 3.30 -11.83 -24.80
N CYS A 53 2.61 -10.74 -25.12
CA CYS A 53 3.01 -9.74 -26.11
C CYS A 53 3.18 -8.36 -25.47
N ASP A 54 3.77 -7.43 -26.21
CA ASP A 54 4.07 -6.07 -25.76
C ASP A 54 3.01 -5.05 -26.21
N LEU A 55 2.17 -5.40 -27.20
CA LEU A 55 1.10 -4.57 -27.75
C LEU A 55 0.07 -5.45 -28.47
N VAL A 56 -1.21 -5.10 -28.34
CA VAL A 56 -2.31 -5.68 -29.13
C VAL A 56 -2.84 -4.65 -30.12
N LEU A 57 -2.89 -4.99 -31.39
CA LEU A 57 -3.65 -4.29 -32.43
C LEU A 57 -4.92 -5.08 -32.65
N LEU A 58 -6.07 -4.44 -32.43
CA LEU A 58 -7.33 -5.14 -32.33
C LEU A 58 -8.38 -4.49 -33.22
N ASP A 59 -8.82 -5.20 -34.25
CA ASP A 59 -9.98 -4.77 -35.00
C ASP A 59 -11.23 -4.76 -34.12
N LEU A 60 -12.05 -3.73 -34.30
CA LEU A 60 -13.30 -3.61 -33.55
C LEU A 60 -14.40 -4.51 -34.10
N MET A 61 -14.46 -4.73 -35.40
CA MET A 61 -15.61 -5.31 -36.08
C MET A 61 -15.31 -6.74 -36.52
N MET A 62 -15.29 -7.67 -35.55
CA MET A 62 -15.05 -9.10 -35.82
C MET A 62 -16.31 -9.95 -35.58
N PRO A 63 -16.53 -11.04 -36.35
CA PRO A 63 -17.60 -11.99 -36.12
C PRO A 63 -17.52 -12.65 -34.73
N GLY A 64 -18.68 -12.79 -34.08
CA GLY A 64 -18.83 -13.50 -32.80
C GLY A 64 -18.43 -12.66 -31.59
N MET A 65 -17.15 -12.33 -31.45
CA MET A 65 -16.63 -11.49 -30.36
C MET A 65 -15.94 -10.26 -30.92
N ASP A 66 -16.51 -9.08 -30.64
CA ASP A 66 -16.00 -7.80 -31.11
C ASP A 66 -14.79 -7.32 -30.29
N GLY A 67 -14.10 -6.28 -30.77
CA GLY A 67 -12.93 -5.74 -30.09
C GLY A 67 -13.24 -5.09 -28.73
N TYR A 68 -14.48 -4.67 -28.49
CA TYR A 68 -14.90 -4.15 -27.18
C TYR A 68 -14.95 -5.25 -26.12
N GLU A 69 -15.56 -6.39 -26.44
CA GLU A 69 -15.64 -7.54 -25.54
C GLU A 69 -14.24 -8.13 -25.30
N VAL A 70 -13.38 -8.22 -26.33
CA VAL A 70 -11.97 -8.63 -26.15
C VAL A 70 -11.24 -7.69 -25.17
N THR A 71 -11.34 -6.37 -25.37
CA THR A 71 -10.71 -5.38 -24.49
C THR A 71 -11.19 -5.53 -23.05
N ARG A 72 -12.51 -5.66 -22.86
CA ARG A 72 -13.11 -5.85 -21.54
C ARG A 72 -12.58 -7.10 -20.84
N ARG A 73 -12.48 -8.23 -21.55
CA ARG A 73 -11.97 -9.49 -20.98
C ARG A 73 -10.49 -9.39 -20.62
N ILE A 74 -9.66 -8.80 -21.48
CA ILE A 74 -8.24 -8.55 -21.18
C ILE A 74 -8.09 -7.73 -19.89
N ARG A 75 -8.93 -6.71 -19.68
CA ARG A 75 -8.81 -5.81 -18.51
C ARG A 75 -9.45 -6.37 -17.23
N LYS A 76 -10.51 -7.17 -17.32
CA LYS A 76 -11.28 -7.62 -16.13
C LYS A 76 -11.12 -9.09 -15.76
N GLU A 77 -10.83 -9.96 -16.73
CA GLU A 77 -10.87 -11.42 -16.53
C GLU A 77 -9.46 -12.03 -16.56
N MET A 78 -8.54 -11.46 -17.34
CA MET A 78 -7.18 -11.99 -17.45
C MET A 78 -6.30 -11.54 -16.29
N ASN A 79 -5.58 -12.49 -15.68
CA ASN A 79 -4.57 -12.21 -14.67
C ASN A 79 -3.18 -12.05 -15.33
N LEU A 80 -3.02 -10.97 -16.11
CA LEU A 80 -1.77 -10.69 -16.81
C LEU A 80 -0.69 -10.19 -15.84
N GLN A 81 0.51 -10.76 -15.94
CA GLN A 81 1.65 -10.34 -15.11
C GLN A 81 2.16 -8.93 -15.44
N GLN A 82 1.89 -8.46 -16.66
CA GLN A 82 2.33 -7.15 -17.15
C GLN A 82 1.18 -6.46 -17.87
N TYR A 83 1.17 -5.13 -17.79
CA TYR A 83 0.25 -4.31 -18.55
C TYR A 83 0.52 -4.46 -20.05
N ILE A 84 -0.53 -4.64 -20.87
CA ILE A 84 -0.42 -4.71 -22.32
C ILE A 84 -1.29 -3.61 -22.93
N PRO A 85 -0.70 -2.63 -23.65
CA PRO A 85 -1.46 -1.63 -24.36
C PRO A 85 -2.32 -2.24 -25.46
N ILE A 86 -3.50 -1.65 -25.70
CA ILE A 86 -4.43 -2.08 -26.73
C ILE A 86 -4.69 -0.91 -27.68
N LEU A 87 -4.36 -1.10 -28.96
CA LEU A 87 -4.62 -0.19 -30.06
C LEU A 87 -5.81 -0.69 -30.87
N LEU A 88 -6.93 0.02 -30.79
CA LEU A 88 -8.14 -0.34 -31.53
C LEU A 88 -8.04 0.10 -32.99
N ILE A 89 -8.37 -0.78 -33.92
CA ILE A 89 -8.49 -0.46 -35.34
C ILE A 89 -9.98 -0.43 -35.67
N THR A 90 -10.46 0.69 -36.20
CA THR A 90 -11.89 0.98 -36.30
C THR A 90 -12.28 1.49 -37.68
N ALA A 91 -13.47 1.12 -38.16
CA ALA A 91 -14.04 1.67 -39.39
C ALA A 91 -14.47 3.14 -39.21
N HIS A 92 -14.62 3.89 -40.31
CA HIS A 92 -14.95 5.32 -40.27
C HIS A 92 -16.33 5.61 -39.63
N ASP A 93 -17.23 4.64 -39.70
CA ASP A 93 -18.62 4.67 -39.25
C ASP A 93 -18.85 3.96 -37.89
N ALA A 94 -17.79 3.46 -37.26
CA ALA A 94 -17.91 2.73 -36.01
C ALA A 94 -18.39 3.65 -34.86
N PRO A 95 -19.45 3.26 -34.14
CA PRO A 95 -19.99 4.07 -33.06
C PRO A 95 -19.01 4.11 -31.89
N ASN A 96 -18.79 5.32 -31.37
CA ASN A 96 -18.29 5.58 -30.02
C ASN A 96 -16.87 5.04 -29.70
N VAL A 97 -15.86 5.61 -30.35
CA VAL A 97 -14.44 5.41 -29.97
C VAL A 97 -14.18 5.66 -28.48
N ALA A 98 -14.86 6.65 -27.88
CA ALA A 98 -14.73 6.95 -26.46
C ALA A 98 -15.11 5.74 -25.58
N TYR A 99 -16.12 4.96 -25.99
CA TYR A 99 -16.49 3.73 -25.30
C TYR A 99 -15.35 2.70 -25.23
N GLY A 100 -14.53 2.60 -26.29
CA GLY A 100 -13.37 1.69 -26.30
C GLY A 100 -12.30 2.08 -25.30
N LEU A 101 -12.05 3.38 -25.19
CA LEU A 101 -11.11 3.94 -24.21
C LEU A 101 -11.65 3.76 -22.78
N ASP A 102 -12.95 3.97 -22.56
CA ASP A 102 -13.60 3.74 -21.27
C ASP A 102 -13.55 2.26 -20.83
N LEU A 103 -13.51 1.33 -21.79
CA LEU A 103 -13.31 -0.11 -21.53
C LEU A 103 -11.84 -0.47 -21.23
N GLY A 104 -10.90 0.44 -21.43
CA GLY A 104 -9.50 0.30 -21.08
C GLY A 104 -8.55 0.09 -22.27
N ALA A 105 -8.97 0.39 -23.51
CA ALA A 105 -8.04 0.56 -24.62
C ALA A 105 -7.21 1.84 -24.46
N ASP A 106 -6.01 1.84 -25.05
CA ASP A 106 -5.04 2.91 -24.87
C ASP A 106 -5.13 3.99 -25.96
N ASP A 107 -5.44 3.56 -27.19
CA ASP A 107 -5.56 4.44 -28.34
C ASP A 107 -6.36 3.74 -29.47
N PHE A 108 -6.60 4.45 -30.57
CA PHE A 108 -7.27 3.92 -31.74
C PHE A 108 -6.70 4.47 -33.07
N ILE A 109 -6.92 3.74 -34.16
CA ILE A 109 -6.64 4.15 -35.55
C ILE A 109 -7.87 3.88 -36.41
N ARG A 110 -8.18 4.81 -37.31
CA ARG A 110 -9.26 4.65 -38.27
C ARG A 110 -8.78 3.94 -39.55
N LYS A 111 -9.60 3.06 -40.10
CA LYS A 111 -9.42 2.47 -41.43
C LYS A 111 -9.77 3.52 -42.50
N PRO A 112 -9.03 3.59 -43.62
CA PRO A 112 -7.85 2.77 -43.96
C PRO A 112 -6.62 3.15 -43.13
N VAL A 113 -5.87 2.14 -42.70
CA VAL A 113 -4.69 2.32 -41.82
C VAL A 113 -3.53 2.91 -42.62
N GLY A 114 -3.16 4.16 -42.31
CA GLY A 114 -1.99 4.81 -42.89
C GLY A 114 -0.69 4.30 -42.26
N LEU A 115 0.34 4.07 -43.08
CA LEU A 115 1.66 3.60 -42.64
C LEU A 115 2.26 4.48 -41.54
N ASP A 116 2.38 5.78 -41.79
CA ASP A 116 3.02 6.71 -40.84
C ASP A 116 2.26 6.81 -39.52
N GLU A 117 0.91 6.79 -39.58
CA GLU A 117 0.05 6.83 -38.40
C GLU A 117 0.20 5.55 -37.57
N LEU A 118 0.13 4.38 -38.22
CA LEU A 118 0.31 3.09 -37.56
C LEU A 118 1.64 3.02 -36.83
N LEU A 119 2.73 3.36 -37.52
CA LEU A 119 4.06 3.32 -36.93
C LEU A 119 4.24 4.33 -35.81
N ALA A 120 3.63 5.52 -35.91
CA ALA A 120 3.68 6.52 -34.84
C ALA A 120 2.95 6.03 -33.58
N ARG A 121 1.74 5.46 -33.74
CA ARG A 121 0.91 4.95 -32.63
C ARG A 121 1.56 3.76 -31.96
N VAL A 122 2.03 2.78 -32.73
CA VAL A 122 2.76 1.61 -32.23
C VAL A 122 4.00 2.02 -31.45
N ARG A 123 4.83 2.94 -31.98
CA ARG A 123 6.00 3.45 -31.27
C ARG A 123 5.64 4.18 -29.98
N SER A 124 4.55 4.95 -29.96
CA SER A 124 4.08 5.65 -28.75
C SER A 124 3.65 4.65 -27.67
N LEU A 125 2.83 3.66 -28.03
CA LEU A 125 2.33 2.66 -27.08
C LEU A 125 3.43 1.72 -26.57
N LEU A 126 4.39 1.33 -27.41
CA LEU A 126 5.53 0.54 -26.96
C LEU A 126 6.45 1.34 -26.02
N ARG A 127 6.58 2.66 -26.20
CA ARG A 127 7.27 3.52 -25.22
C ARG A 127 6.53 3.56 -23.88
N LEU A 128 5.20 3.64 -23.92
CA LEU A 128 4.37 3.56 -22.71
C LEU A 128 4.58 2.21 -22.00
N LYS A 129 4.46 1.08 -22.72
CA LYS A 129 4.73 -0.28 -22.22
C LYS A 129 6.10 -0.35 -21.55
N HIS A 130 7.14 0.09 -22.24
CA HIS A 130 8.51 0.02 -21.72
C HIS A 130 8.68 0.86 -20.45
N SER A 131 8.13 2.07 -20.41
CA SER A 131 8.19 2.91 -19.20
C SER A 131 7.45 2.28 -18.02
N ILE A 132 6.35 1.55 -18.26
CA ILE A 132 5.62 0.84 -17.21
C ILE A 132 6.45 -0.36 -16.74
N ASP A 133 6.96 -1.18 -17.66
CA ASP A 133 7.79 -2.35 -17.33
C ASP A 133 9.05 -1.99 -16.54
N GLU A 134 9.74 -0.91 -16.93
CA GLU A 134 10.91 -0.41 -16.22
C GLU A 134 10.56 0.02 -14.78
N ARG A 135 9.43 0.70 -14.60
CA ARG A 135 8.96 1.08 -13.26
C ARG A 135 8.64 -0.14 -12.40
N ASP A 136 7.95 -1.12 -12.97
CA ASP A 136 7.58 -2.35 -12.28
C ASP A 136 8.81 -3.20 -11.93
N GLU A 137 9.81 -3.23 -12.81
CA GLU A 137 11.07 -3.92 -12.58
C GLU A 137 11.89 -3.25 -11.48
N ILE A 138 12.03 -1.92 -11.52
CA ILE A 138 12.67 -1.16 -10.45
C ILE A 138 11.95 -1.39 -9.11
N ALA A 139 10.62 -1.41 -9.11
CA ALA A 139 9.83 -1.69 -7.92
C ALA A 139 10.09 -3.10 -7.37
N ARG A 140 10.11 -4.14 -8.23
CA ARG A 140 10.46 -5.52 -7.85
C ARG A 140 11.87 -5.61 -7.25
N GLN A 141 12.87 -5.03 -7.93
CA GLN A 141 14.26 -5.07 -7.48
C GLN A 141 14.45 -4.36 -6.13
N ARG A 142 13.78 -3.22 -5.92
CA ARG A 142 13.82 -2.51 -4.63
C ARG A 142 13.26 -3.36 -3.50
N GLU A 143 12.15 -4.07 -3.74
CA GLU A 143 11.55 -4.92 -2.72
C GLU A 143 12.43 -6.13 -2.39
N ASP A 144 12.95 -6.82 -3.40
CA ASP A 144 13.86 -7.95 -3.21
C ASP A 144 15.11 -7.53 -2.43
N PHE A 145 15.64 -6.35 -2.74
CA PHE A 145 16.77 -5.78 -2.02
C PHE A 145 16.42 -5.51 -0.55
N VAL A 146 15.29 -4.85 -0.26
CA VAL A 146 14.85 -4.57 1.12
C VAL A 146 14.59 -5.86 1.90
N SER A 147 13.98 -6.86 1.27
CA SER A 147 13.70 -8.16 1.87
C SER A 147 14.98 -8.89 2.28
N ARG A 148 15.97 -8.97 1.37
CA ARG A 148 17.29 -9.57 1.64
C ARG A 148 18.05 -8.80 2.71
N LEU A 149 18.13 -7.47 2.61
CA LEU A 149 18.76 -6.64 3.64
C LEU A 149 18.13 -6.86 5.02
N THR A 150 16.80 -6.92 5.09
CA THR A 150 16.10 -7.14 6.36
C THR A 150 16.45 -8.50 6.95
N HIS A 151 16.49 -9.55 6.14
CA HIS A 151 16.93 -10.88 6.58
C HIS A 151 18.36 -10.87 7.12
N ASP A 152 19.28 -10.24 6.40
CA ASP A 152 20.70 -10.19 6.74
C ASP A 152 20.95 -9.34 7.99
N LEU A 153 20.15 -8.31 8.24
CA LEU A 153 20.17 -7.53 9.48
C LEU A 153 19.49 -8.26 10.66
N ARG A 154 18.40 -8.99 10.41
CA ARG A 154 17.65 -9.72 11.44
C ARG A 154 18.49 -10.83 12.07
N THR A 155 19.22 -11.58 11.26
CA THR A 155 20.00 -12.75 11.70
C THR A 155 20.99 -12.43 12.83
N PRO A 156 21.91 -11.45 12.71
CA PRO A 156 22.83 -11.10 13.79
C PRO A 156 22.13 -10.48 15.01
N LEU A 157 21.05 -9.71 14.81
CA LEU A 157 20.29 -9.13 15.91
C LEU A 157 19.59 -10.21 16.76
N VAL A 158 19.01 -11.23 16.13
CA VAL A 158 18.39 -12.37 16.85
C VAL A 158 19.45 -13.19 17.58
N ALA A 159 20.63 -13.38 16.99
CA ALA A 159 21.74 -14.07 17.67
C ALA A 159 22.22 -13.28 18.91
N ALA A 160 22.37 -11.97 18.79
CA ALA A 160 22.71 -11.10 19.91
C ALA A 160 21.64 -11.11 21.02
N ASP A 161 20.36 -11.10 20.63
CA ASP A 161 19.23 -11.15 21.57
C ASP A 161 19.24 -12.43 22.42
N ARG A 162 19.50 -13.58 21.76
CA ARG A 162 19.65 -14.87 22.45
C ARG A 162 20.80 -14.84 23.45
N MET A 163 21.96 -14.29 23.08
CA MET A 163 23.12 -14.21 23.96
C MET A 163 22.85 -13.30 25.16
N LEU A 164 22.24 -12.13 24.95
CA LEU A 164 21.86 -11.20 26.01
C LEU A 164 20.81 -11.81 26.94
N THR A 165 19.89 -12.61 26.41
CA THR A 165 18.92 -13.37 27.21
C THR A 165 19.60 -14.43 28.09
N LEU A 166 20.56 -15.19 27.55
CA LEU A 166 21.34 -16.16 28.33
C LEU A 166 22.12 -15.48 29.48
N PHE A 167 22.67 -14.30 29.23
CA PHE A 167 23.29 -13.49 30.28
C PHE A 167 22.28 -13.10 31.38
N LYS A 168 21.09 -12.60 31.00
CA LYS A 168 20.05 -12.22 31.98
C LYS A 168 19.52 -13.41 32.79
N GLN A 169 19.49 -14.61 32.20
CA GLN A 169 19.08 -15.85 32.87
C GLN A 169 20.18 -16.45 33.78
N GLY A 170 21.39 -15.89 33.79
CA GLY A 170 22.52 -16.40 34.58
C GLY A 170 23.13 -17.69 34.03
N ALA A 171 22.76 -18.11 32.81
CA ALA A 171 23.26 -19.34 32.17
C ALA A 171 24.77 -19.27 31.85
N LEU A 172 25.34 -18.07 31.74
CA LEU A 172 26.76 -17.82 31.48
C LEU A 172 27.53 -17.42 32.76
N GLY A 173 26.93 -17.62 33.93
CA GLY A 173 27.53 -17.28 35.23
C GLY A 173 26.89 -16.06 35.90
N LYS A 174 27.36 -15.77 37.12
CA LYS A 174 26.87 -14.63 37.91
C LYS A 174 27.47 -13.33 37.40
N LEU A 175 26.60 -12.41 37.02
CA LEU A 175 26.97 -11.06 36.59
C LEU A 175 27.08 -10.14 37.80
N SER A 176 28.02 -9.20 37.77
CA SER A 176 28.05 -8.10 38.74
C SER A 176 26.85 -7.16 38.51
N PRO A 177 26.41 -6.39 39.51
CA PRO A 177 25.32 -5.43 39.35
C PRO A 177 25.54 -4.45 38.20
N GLN A 178 26.77 -3.96 38.03
CA GLN A 178 27.15 -3.07 36.93
C GLN A 178 27.01 -3.76 35.56
N MET A 179 27.41 -5.03 35.45
CA MET A 179 27.25 -5.78 34.19
C MET A 179 25.78 -6.02 33.85
N GLN A 180 24.93 -6.29 34.85
CA GLN A 180 23.49 -6.46 34.63
C GLN A 180 22.84 -5.19 34.06
N GLU A 181 23.22 -4.01 34.55
CA GLU A 181 22.74 -2.73 34.03
C GLU A 181 23.14 -2.54 32.57
N VAL A 182 24.43 -2.74 32.24
CA VAL A 182 24.95 -2.62 30.87
C VAL A 182 24.26 -3.62 29.93
N ILE A 183 24.11 -4.88 30.33
CA ILE A 183 23.44 -5.91 29.53
C ILE A 183 21.96 -5.56 29.31
N THR A 184 21.30 -4.96 30.29
CA THR A 184 19.91 -4.49 30.14
C THR A 184 19.81 -3.38 29.11
N ILE A 185 20.74 -2.42 29.11
CA ILE A 185 20.83 -1.35 28.10
C ILE A 185 21.10 -1.94 26.71
N MET A 186 22.05 -2.87 26.59
CA MET A 186 22.38 -3.55 25.33
C MET A 186 21.19 -4.34 24.79
N ALA A 187 20.49 -5.10 25.63
CA ALA A 187 19.30 -5.86 25.26
C ALA A 187 18.21 -4.93 24.73
N ARG A 188 17.90 -3.86 25.45
CA ARG A 188 16.92 -2.85 25.01
C ARG A 188 17.30 -2.24 23.67
N SER A 189 18.57 -1.91 23.45
CA SER A 189 19.06 -1.38 22.17
C SER A 189 18.90 -2.38 21.03
N ASN A 190 19.24 -3.66 21.27
CA ASN A 190 19.14 -4.71 20.28
C ASN A 190 17.68 -5.02 19.89
N THR A 191 16.77 -5.09 20.87
CA THR A 191 15.33 -5.22 20.64
C THR A 191 14.78 -4.03 19.84
N ASN A 192 15.22 -2.81 20.15
CA ASN A 192 14.82 -1.60 19.40
C ASN A 192 15.27 -1.66 17.93
N LEU A 193 16.52 -2.08 17.66
CA LEU A 193 17.02 -2.24 16.30
C LEU A 193 16.24 -3.31 15.53
N LEU A 194 15.96 -4.44 16.16
CA LEU A 194 15.17 -5.51 15.56
C LEU A 194 13.75 -5.04 15.21
N SER A 195 13.11 -4.31 16.12
CA SER A 195 11.80 -3.69 15.89
C SER A 195 11.84 -2.67 14.74
N MET A 196 12.90 -1.86 14.65
CA MET A 196 13.09 -0.90 13.56
C MET A 196 13.22 -1.60 12.20
N VAL A 197 14.06 -2.64 12.12
CA VAL A 197 14.25 -3.44 10.89
C VAL A 197 12.93 -4.09 10.46
N ASN A 198 12.18 -4.69 11.39
CA ASN A 198 10.87 -5.28 11.09
C ASN A 198 9.85 -4.22 10.64
N THR A 199 9.84 -3.05 11.26
CA THR A 199 8.94 -1.95 10.88
C THR A 199 9.27 -1.41 9.50
N LEU A 200 10.55 -1.31 9.14
CA LEU A 200 10.97 -0.86 7.82
C LEU A 200 10.47 -1.79 6.71
N LEU A 201 10.63 -3.11 6.87
CA LEU A 201 10.13 -4.10 5.90
C LEU A 201 8.62 -3.95 5.70
N GLU A 202 7.88 -3.75 6.79
CA GLU A 202 6.43 -3.62 6.76
C GLU A 202 5.99 -2.34 6.05
N VAL A 203 6.66 -1.22 6.29
CA VAL A 203 6.47 0.02 5.54
C VAL A 203 6.64 -0.20 4.04
N TYR A 204 7.70 -0.89 3.61
CA TYR A 204 7.93 -1.19 2.19
C TYR A 204 6.85 -2.09 1.59
N ARG A 205 6.36 -3.11 2.33
CA ARG A 205 5.27 -3.98 1.87
C ARG A 205 3.96 -3.23 1.65
N PHE A 206 3.63 -2.30 2.55
CA PHE A 206 2.44 -1.45 2.39
C PHE A 206 2.55 -0.53 1.17
N GLU A 207 3.72 0.05 0.93
CA GLU A 207 3.94 0.95 -0.22
C GLU A 207 3.94 0.26 -1.57
N ALA A 208 4.48 -0.95 -1.62
CA ALA A 208 4.46 -1.76 -2.83
C ALA A 208 3.06 -2.32 -3.14
N GLY A 209 2.07 -2.12 -2.25
CA GLY A 209 0.74 -2.73 -2.38
C GLY A 209 0.75 -4.26 -2.26
N ARG A 210 1.87 -4.86 -1.82
CA ARG A 210 2.05 -6.33 -1.72
C ARG A 210 1.77 -6.87 -0.32
N LYS A 211 1.35 -6.01 0.61
CA LYS A 211 0.88 -6.45 1.92
C LYS A 211 -0.41 -7.24 1.75
N ILE A 212 -0.34 -8.55 2.01
CA ILE A 212 -1.52 -9.42 2.06
C ILE A 212 -2.26 -9.12 3.37
N LEU A 213 -3.46 -8.57 3.27
CA LEU A 213 -4.34 -8.27 4.40
C LEU A 213 -5.47 -9.29 4.47
N THR A 214 -5.73 -9.80 5.66
CA THR A 214 -6.80 -10.77 5.91
C THR A 214 -7.96 -10.08 6.60
N PHE A 215 -8.87 -9.52 5.79
CA PHE A 215 -10.04 -8.80 6.30
C PHE A 215 -11.05 -9.75 6.94
N GLN A 216 -11.35 -9.52 8.21
CA GLN A 216 -12.36 -10.23 8.99
C GLN A 216 -13.15 -9.25 9.86
N PRO A 217 -14.34 -9.63 10.37
CA PRO A 217 -15.05 -8.83 11.36
C PRO A 217 -14.22 -8.72 12.66
N VAL A 218 -13.83 -7.50 13.02
CA VAL A 218 -13.06 -7.19 14.23
C VAL A 218 -13.91 -6.34 15.16
N ASN A 219 -14.11 -6.80 16.41
CA ASN A 219 -14.70 -5.99 17.47
C ASN A 219 -13.62 -5.04 18.02
N VAL A 220 -13.74 -3.75 17.71
CA VAL A 220 -12.75 -2.74 18.08
C VAL A 220 -12.70 -2.51 19.59
N SER A 221 -13.82 -2.62 20.30
CA SER A 221 -13.85 -2.48 21.77
C SER A 221 -12.99 -3.54 22.45
N ARG A 222 -13.19 -4.82 22.08
CA ARG A 222 -12.38 -5.92 22.64
C ARG A 222 -10.91 -5.75 22.30
N LEU A 223 -10.60 -5.41 21.05
CA LEU A 223 -9.23 -5.16 20.62
C LEU A 223 -8.54 -4.06 21.44
N LEU A 224 -9.23 -2.94 21.69
CA LEU A 224 -8.68 -1.84 22.50
C LEU A 224 -8.52 -2.23 23.97
N THR A 225 -9.46 -3.02 24.53
CA THR A 225 -9.34 -3.55 25.89
C THR A 225 -8.12 -4.48 26.01
N ASP A 226 -7.95 -5.42 25.07
CA ASP A 226 -6.83 -6.36 25.04
C ASP A 226 -5.49 -5.59 25.01
N ILE A 227 -5.34 -4.66 24.07
CA ILE A 227 -4.11 -3.83 23.94
C ILE A 227 -3.87 -2.99 25.19
N THR A 228 -4.93 -2.44 25.79
CA THR A 228 -4.81 -1.68 27.03
C THR A 228 -4.28 -2.56 28.15
N SER A 229 -4.81 -3.78 28.30
CA SER A 229 -4.34 -4.73 29.30
C SER A 229 -2.87 -5.13 29.11
N GLU A 230 -2.43 -5.29 27.85
CA GLU A 230 -1.02 -5.58 27.51
C GLU A 230 -0.09 -4.43 27.89
N LEU A 231 -0.55 -3.18 27.77
CA LEU A 231 0.25 -1.98 28.02
C LEU A 231 0.13 -1.41 29.44
N THR A 232 -0.83 -1.88 30.25
CA THR A 232 -1.02 -1.46 31.65
C THR A 232 0.27 -1.50 32.48
N PRO A 233 1.12 -2.54 32.44
CA PRO A 233 2.34 -2.58 33.25
C PRO A 233 3.31 -1.41 32.95
N LEU A 234 3.37 -0.95 31.70
CA LEU A 234 4.21 0.19 31.29
C LEU A 234 3.64 1.52 31.78
N ALA A 235 2.32 1.64 31.86
CA ALA A 235 1.66 2.81 32.42
C ALA A 235 1.82 2.87 33.95
N GLU A 236 1.69 1.73 34.64
CA GLU A 236 1.89 1.61 36.09
C GLU A 236 3.31 1.94 36.52
N GLU A 237 4.33 1.51 35.75
CA GLU A 237 5.74 1.86 35.98
C GLU A 237 5.94 3.39 36.00
N LYS A 238 5.15 4.12 35.21
CA LYS A 238 5.14 5.59 35.14
C LYS A 238 4.08 6.26 36.02
N SER A 239 3.32 5.50 36.81
CA SER A 239 2.19 6.01 37.61
C SER A 239 1.13 6.76 36.77
N LEU A 240 0.88 6.28 35.54
CA LEU A 240 -0.16 6.81 34.65
C LEU A 240 -1.46 6.02 34.79
N SER A 241 -2.60 6.69 34.65
CA SER A 241 -3.92 6.03 34.59
C SER A 241 -4.42 5.92 33.15
N ILE A 242 -4.92 4.74 32.76
CA ILE A 242 -5.57 4.52 31.46
C ILE A 242 -7.08 4.41 31.67
N ASN A 243 -7.85 5.29 31.02
CA ASN A 243 -9.30 5.34 31.10
C ASN A 243 -9.91 4.88 29.77
N LEU A 244 -10.83 3.91 29.83
CA LEU A 244 -11.62 3.46 28.67
C LEU A 244 -13.02 4.06 28.75
N GLU A 245 -13.37 4.93 27.81
CA GLU A 245 -14.69 5.56 27.72
C GLU A 245 -15.55 4.87 26.66
N PHE A 246 -15.79 3.57 26.83
CA PHE A 246 -16.70 2.77 26.00
C PHE A 246 -17.10 1.47 26.69
N THR A 247 -18.18 0.84 26.25
CA THR A 247 -18.64 -0.46 26.77
C THR A 247 -18.13 -1.61 25.90
N GLU A 248 -17.56 -2.63 26.54
CA GLU A 248 -16.89 -3.78 25.92
C GLU A 248 -17.81 -4.65 25.04
N ASP A 249 -19.10 -4.72 25.37
CA ASP A 249 -20.11 -5.57 24.72
C ASP A 249 -20.98 -4.85 23.68
N SER A 250 -20.47 -3.77 23.07
CA SER A 250 -21.18 -3.13 21.96
C SER A 250 -21.05 -3.97 20.69
N THR A 251 -22.12 -4.66 20.29
CA THR A 251 -22.26 -5.32 18.98
C THR A 251 -22.18 -4.34 17.80
N THR A 252 -22.21 -3.04 18.06
CA THR A 252 -22.17 -1.99 17.04
C THR A 252 -20.74 -1.54 16.69
N ASN A 253 -19.72 -2.02 17.39
CA ASN A 253 -18.32 -1.59 17.24
C ASN A 253 -17.49 -2.52 16.35
N ILE A 254 -18.08 -3.04 15.27
CA ILE A 254 -17.45 -4.01 14.37
C ILE A 254 -16.97 -3.32 13.09
N VAL A 255 -15.69 -3.48 12.77
CA VAL A 255 -15.08 -3.08 11.49
C VAL A 255 -14.71 -4.31 10.69
N ASN A 256 -14.71 -4.21 9.36
CA ASN A 256 -14.09 -5.22 8.52
C ASN A 256 -12.60 -4.85 8.37
N GLY A 257 -11.70 -5.62 8.96
CA GLY A 257 -10.28 -5.28 9.01
C GLY A 257 -9.36 -6.46 9.29
N ASP A 258 -8.07 -6.24 9.10
CA ASP A 258 -7.02 -7.17 9.50
C ASP A 258 -6.73 -6.98 10.99
N HIS A 259 -7.03 -8.02 11.78
CA HIS A 259 -6.88 -7.98 13.23
C HIS A 259 -5.44 -7.67 13.68
N LEU A 260 -4.44 -8.26 13.02
CA LEU A 260 -3.04 -8.11 13.40
C LEU A 260 -2.53 -6.70 13.11
N GLU A 261 -2.89 -6.13 11.95
CA GLU A 261 -2.48 -4.77 11.61
C GLU A 261 -3.23 -3.72 12.43
N LEU A 262 -4.51 -3.94 12.74
CA LEU A 262 -5.24 -3.06 13.67
C LEU A 262 -4.66 -3.13 15.09
N HIS A 263 -4.30 -4.32 15.58
CA HIS A 263 -3.60 -4.47 16.86
C HIS A 263 -2.30 -3.65 16.87
N ARG A 264 -1.51 -3.78 15.81
CA ARG A 264 -0.25 -3.04 15.64
C ARG A 264 -0.45 -1.52 15.61
N LEU A 265 -1.48 -1.05 14.89
CA LEU A 265 -1.83 0.36 14.80
C LEU A 265 -2.11 0.94 16.20
N PHE A 266 -3.01 0.32 16.95
CA PHE A 266 -3.44 0.85 18.25
C PHE A 266 -2.37 0.66 19.33
N THR A 267 -1.62 -0.44 19.31
CA THR A 267 -0.45 -0.63 20.18
C THR A 267 0.57 0.49 19.99
N ASN A 268 0.81 0.92 18.75
CA ASN A 268 1.75 2.00 18.46
C ASN A 268 1.23 3.38 18.91
N ILE A 269 -0.06 3.68 18.73
CA ILE A 269 -0.66 4.96 19.16
C ILE A 269 -0.72 5.04 20.69
N ILE A 270 -1.27 4.01 21.34
CA ILE A 270 -1.41 3.95 22.81
C ILE A 270 -0.03 3.87 23.47
N GLY A 271 0.88 3.07 22.90
CA GLY A 271 2.26 2.98 23.37
C GLY A 271 2.99 4.33 23.30
N ASN A 272 2.75 5.13 22.26
CA ASN A 272 3.30 6.50 22.18
C ASN A 272 2.69 7.41 23.25
N ALA A 273 1.38 7.35 23.49
CA ALA A 273 0.73 8.11 24.57
C ALA A 273 1.38 7.82 25.93
N ILE A 274 1.61 6.54 26.28
CA ILE A 274 2.31 6.12 27.52
C ILE A 274 3.75 6.61 27.53
N LYS A 275 4.42 6.50 26.39
CA LYS A 275 5.84 6.84 26.30
C LYS A 275 6.13 8.31 26.47
N PHE A 276 5.30 9.20 25.90
CA PHE A 276 5.52 10.65 25.92
C PHE A 276 4.81 11.36 27.08
N THR A 277 3.91 10.68 27.80
CA THR A 277 3.35 11.18 29.05
C THR A 277 4.26 10.78 30.21
N ASP A 278 4.73 11.77 30.98
CA ASP A 278 5.56 11.53 32.17
C ASP A 278 4.69 11.48 33.46
N SER A 279 3.59 12.23 33.50
CA SER A 279 2.59 12.18 34.56
C SER A 279 1.20 12.54 34.00
N GLY A 280 0.14 11.99 34.58
CA GLY A 280 -1.24 12.26 34.17
C GLY A 280 -2.00 11.01 33.71
N THR A 281 -2.88 11.19 32.74
CA THR A 281 -3.81 10.16 32.27
C THR A 281 -3.80 10.02 30.75
N ILE A 282 -4.22 8.84 30.30
CA ILE A 282 -4.47 8.49 28.90
C ILE A 282 -5.91 8.04 28.81
N THR A 283 -6.65 8.59 27.86
CA THR A 283 -8.08 8.32 27.69
C THR A 283 -8.33 7.78 26.30
N ILE A 284 -8.99 6.63 26.20
CA ILE A 284 -9.36 5.99 24.94
C ILE A 284 -10.88 6.07 24.79
N ARG A 285 -11.33 6.74 23.73
CA ARG A 285 -12.76 6.91 23.42
C ARG A 285 -13.11 6.17 22.14
N LEU A 286 -14.30 5.60 22.11
CA LEU A 286 -14.82 4.91 20.94
C LEU A 286 -16.26 5.39 20.68
N THR A 287 -16.50 5.98 19.51
CA THR A 287 -17.81 6.53 19.15
C THR A 287 -18.24 6.12 17.75
N ASN A 288 -19.52 5.78 17.59
CA ASN A 288 -20.14 5.42 16.29
C ASN A 288 -20.88 6.59 15.64
N LYS A 289 -20.70 7.81 16.15
CA LYS A 289 -21.25 9.04 15.60
C LYS A 289 -20.08 9.96 15.27
N PRO A 290 -19.97 10.46 14.03
CA PRO A 290 -18.93 11.41 13.72
C PRO A 290 -19.28 12.73 14.42
N GLN A 291 -18.63 13.05 15.54
CA GLN A 291 -18.68 14.40 16.11
C GLN A 291 -17.79 15.32 15.28
N PHE A 292 -18.28 15.73 14.10
CA PHE A 292 -17.68 16.87 13.39
C PHE A 292 -18.06 18.17 14.10
N SER A 293 -17.18 18.63 14.99
CA SER A 293 -17.10 20.06 15.26
C SER A 293 -16.57 20.75 14.00
N LYS A 294 -17.38 21.63 13.42
CA LYS A 294 -17.19 22.41 12.16
C LYS A 294 -15.86 23.20 12.03
N SER A 295 -14.92 23.12 12.96
CA SER A 295 -13.73 23.97 13.03
C SER A 295 -12.44 23.38 12.46
N TYR A 296 -12.42 22.12 11.98
CA TYR A 296 -11.16 21.42 11.69
C TYR A 296 -10.83 21.19 10.20
N TYR A 297 -11.64 21.67 9.26
CA TYR A 297 -11.35 21.57 7.82
C TYR A 297 -11.20 22.96 7.19
N SER A 298 -10.02 23.24 6.62
CA SER A 298 -9.89 24.20 5.52
C SER A 298 -10.37 23.53 4.23
N GLU A 299 -11.15 24.25 3.43
CA GLU A 299 -12.01 23.82 2.31
C GLU A 299 -11.31 23.23 1.06
N SER A 300 -10.23 22.46 1.18
CA SER A 300 -9.43 22.03 0.02
C SER A 300 -9.38 20.51 -0.25
N SER A 301 -10.17 19.69 0.45
CA SER A 301 -10.27 18.25 0.14
C SER A 301 -11.74 17.85 0.09
N GLY A 302 -12.16 17.29 -1.04
CA GLY A 302 -13.55 17.08 -1.43
C GLY A 302 -14.44 16.38 -0.40
N LYS A 303 -15.72 16.75 -0.46
CA LYS A 303 -16.85 16.24 0.32
C LYS A 303 -16.86 14.70 0.37
N SER A 304 -16.56 14.11 1.53
CA SER A 304 -16.95 12.75 1.87
C SER A 304 -17.95 12.79 3.03
N ASN A 305 -19.16 12.26 2.80
CA ASN A 305 -20.16 12.04 3.84
C ASN A 305 -19.65 10.95 4.79
N PHE A 306 -19.33 11.29 6.04
CA PHE A 306 -18.86 10.35 7.07
C PHE A 306 -20.01 9.60 7.79
N SER A 307 -21.13 9.32 7.12
CA SER A 307 -22.16 8.43 7.67
C SER A 307 -21.67 6.99 7.59
N GLY A 308 -21.44 6.33 8.74
CA GLY A 308 -20.97 4.94 8.80
C GLY A 308 -19.48 4.79 9.13
N TYR A 309 -18.94 5.58 10.06
CA TYR A 309 -17.58 5.43 10.57
C TYR A 309 -17.58 5.21 12.08
N ILE A 310 -16.65 4.39 12.53
CA ILE A 310 -16.24 4.27 13.94
C ILE A 310 -15.06 5.21 14.16
N THR A 311 -15.15 6.04 15.19
CA THR A 311 -14.10 6.96 15.60
C THR A 311 -13.44 6.46 16.88
N ILE A 312 -12.13 6.27 16.83
CA ILE A 312 -11.29 5.90 17.95
C ILE A 312 -10.42 7.11 18.30
N GLU A 313 -10.51 7.59 19.53
CA GLU A 313 -9.68 8.69 20.03
C GLU A 313 -8.74 8.18 21.10
N VAL A 314 -7.45 8.47 20.99
CA VAL A 314 -6.45 8.23 22.03
C VAL A 314 -5.91 9.59 22.46
N ALA A 315 -6.32 10.03 23.65
CA ALA A 315 -5.93 11.30 24.23
C ALA A 315 -4.90 11.09 25.33
N ASP A 316 -3.83 11.88 25.32
CA ASP A 316 -2.79 11.91 26.35
C ASP A 316 -2.70 13.31 26.98
N THR A 317 -2.19 13.38 28.20
CA THR A 317 -1.94 14.62 28.95
C THR A 317 -0.46 15.01 28.95
N GLY A 318 0.28 14.54 27.95
CA GLY A 318 1.72 14.76 27.82
C GLY A 318 2.09 16.19 27.37
N PRO A 319 3.33 16.38 26.89
CA PRO A 319 3.86 17.70 26.53
C PRO A 319 3.21 18.33 25.29
N GLY A 320 2.39 17.58 24.55
CA GLY A 320 1.85 18.01 23.27
C GLY A 320 2.92 18.04 22.15
N ILE A 321 2.47 18.35 20.94
CA ILE A 321 3.25 18.35 19.70
C ILE A 321 3.25 19.77 19.12
N PRO A 322 4.43 20.38 18.86
CA PRO A 322 4.54 21.68 18.23
C PRO A 322 3.80 21.75 16.88
N PRO A 323 3.18 22.90 16.51
CA PRO A 323 2.47 23.07 15.24
C PRO A 323 3.31 22.74 14.00
N GLU A 324 4.61 23.07 14.03
CA GLU A 324 5.55 22.77 12.96
C GLU A 324 5.80 21.27 12.76
N GLU A 325 5.72 20.47 13.84
CA GLU A 325 5.91 19.02 13.77
C GLU A 325 4.64 18.29 13.33
N ARG A 326 3.44 18.86 13.61
CA ARG A 326 2.14 18.24 13.28
C ARG A 326 1.97 17.91 11.80
N ALA A 327 2.43 18.79 10.90
CA ALA A 327 2.31 18.58 9.46
C ALA A 327 3.17 17.40 8.95
N THR A 328 4.30 17.15 9.62
CA THR A 328 5.29 16.15 9.22
C THR A 328 5.25 14.86 10.06
N LEU A 329 4.35 14.79 11.05
CA LEU A 329 4.30 13.68 12.02
C LEU A 329 4.14 12.30 11.37
N PHE A 330 3.43 12.24 10.25
CA PHE A 330 3.20 11.02 9.49
C PHE A 330 4.16 10.84 8.32
N GLU A 331 5.25 11.62 8.22
CA GLU A 331 6.33 11.40 7.26
C GLU A 331 7.35 10.37 7.78
N ARG A 332 8.12 9.76 6.88
CA ARG A 332 9.14 8.77 7.25
C ARG A 332 10.32 9.40 7.95
N PHE A 333 10.89 8.69 8.92
CA PHE A 333 12.13 9.05 9.63
C PHE A 333 12.07 10.40 10.37
N ARG A 334 10.87 10.99 10.53
CA ARG A 334 10.69 12.16 11.37
C ARG A 334 10.64 11.74 12.83
N GLN A 335 11.57 12.27 13.60
CA GLN A 335 11.58 12.20 15.06
C GLN A 335 11.18 13.59 15.57
N GLY A 336 10.26 13.65 16.54
CA GLY A 336 9.93 14.91 17.20
C GLY A 336 11.12 15.46 17.99
N SER A 337 11.08 16.73 18.35
CA SER A 337 12.12 17.45 19.11
C SER A 337 12.51 16.79 20.44
N HIS A 338 11.65 15.94 21.00
CA HIS A 338 11.99 15.09 22.12
C HIS A 338 12.89 13.93 21.68
N LYS A 339 14.21 14.07 21.94
CA LYS A 339 15.26 13.03 21.79
C LYS A 339 14.97 11.67 22.45
N ARG A 340 13.82 11.51 23.13
CA ARG A 340 13.31 10.26 23.68
C ARG A 340 12.63 9.41 22.59
N SER A 341 13.48 8.90 21.70
CA SER A 341 13.35 7.62 20.98
C SER A 341 12.17 7.44 20.01
N GLY A 342 12.46 7.00 18.80
CA GLY A 342 11.50 6.43 17.86
C GLY A 342 12.17 6.32 16.50
N SER A 343 11.90 5.28 15.72
CA SER A 343 12.48 5.17 14.37
C SER A 343 11.94 6.21 13.38
N GLY A 344 10.88 6.95 13.75
CA GLY A 344 10.12 7.80 12.83
C GLY A 344 9.34 7.00 11.78
N LEU A 345 9.28 5.67 11.91
CA LEU A 345 8.56 4.79 10.98
C LEU A 345 7.21 4.33 11.54
N GLY A 346 7.03 4.37 12.87
CA GLY A 346 5.82 3.88 13.52
C GLY A 346 4.57 4.67 13.07
N MET A 347 4.58 5.99 13.20
CA MET A 347 3.42 6.83 12.82
C MET A 347 3.14 6.76 11.31
N TYR A 348 4.20 6.73 10.49
CA TYR A 348 4.06 6.51 9.05
C TYR A 348 3.35 5.18 8.74
N LEU A 349 3.77 4.08 9.39
CA LEU A 349 3.14 2.78 9.23
C LEU A 349 1.69 2.78 9.74
N SER A 350 1.41 3.42 10.88
CA SER A 350 0.04 3.61 11.38
C SER A 350 -0.86 4.26 10.33
N ARG A 351 -0.37 5.30 9.64
CA ARG A 351 -1.12 5.92 8.53
C ARG A 351 -1.35 4.94 7.37
N ARG A 352 -0.34 4.16 6.98
CA ARG A 352 -0.48 3.15 5.90
C ARG A 352 -1.49 2.06 6.24
N ILE A 353 -1.49 1.58 7.49
CA ILE A 353 -2.47 0.61 7.98
C ILE A 353 -3.88 1.20 7.87
N VAL A 354 -4.09 2.42 8.36
CA VAL A 354 -5.40 3.07 8.34
C VAL A 354 -5.90 3.32 6.90
N GLU A 355 -5.03 3.81 6.01
CA GLU A 355 -5.36 4.01 4.59
C GLU A 355 -5.71 2.68 3.89
N ALA A 356 -5.00 1.59 4.20
CA ALA A 356 -5.31 0.26 3.65
C ALA A 356 -6.67 -0.29 4.14
N HIS A 357 -7.17 0.20 5.27
CA HIS A 357 -8.50 -0.07 5.80
C HIS A 357 -9.55 0.97 5.35
N GLN A 358 -9.24 1.80 4.35
CA GLN A 358 -10.12 2.87 3.85
C GLN A 358 -10.51 3.89 4.94
N GLY A 359 -9.67 4.01 5.96
CA GLY A 359 -9.85 4.92 7.08
C GLY A 359 -9.06 6.22 6.91
N THR A 360 -9.08 7.04 7.96
CA THR A 360 -8.25 8.25 8.07
C THR A 360 -7.71 8.39 9.49
N ILE A 361 -6.49 8.90 9.63
CA ILE A 361 -5.89 9.22 10.93
C ILE A 361 -5.56 10.71 11.00
N LEU A 362 -5.95 11.36 12.10
CA LEU A 362 -5.72 12.78 12.37
C LEU A 362 -5.07 12.95 13.75
N VAL A 363 -4.42 14.08 13.94
CA VAL A 363 -3.85 14.48 15.22
C VAL A 363 -4.23 15.91 15.55
N ASN A 364 -4.74 16.12 16.75
CA ASN A 364 -4.86 17.43 17.36
C ASN A 364 -4.00 17.49 18.60
N SER A 365 -3.22 18.54 18.76
CA SER A 365 -2.28 18.64 19.87
C SER A 365 -2.00 20.09 20.18
N GLU A 366 -1.85 20.39 21.46
CA GLU A 366 -1.49 21.70 21.98
C GLU A 366 -0.35 21.55 22.98
N LEU A 367 0.68 22.39 22.80
CA LEU A 367 1.90 22.32 23.60
C LEU A 367 1.57 22.56 25.08
N GLY A 368 1.98 21.64 25.94
CA GLY A 368 1.71 21.63 27.38
C GLY A 368 0.32 21.12 27.80
N LYS A 369 -0.58 20.78 26.86
CA LYS A 369 -1.91 20.22 27.18
C LYS A 369 -2.11 18.77 26.72
N GLY A 370 -1.17 18.22 25.96
CA GLY A 370 -1.22 16.85 25.45
C GLY A 370 -1.67 16.74 24.00
N SER A 371 -1.95 15.50 23.57
CA SER A 371 -2.31 15.20 22.18
C SER A 371 -3.53 14.28 22.10
N ILE A 372 -4.24 14.35 20.99
CA ILE A 372 -5.39 13.52 20.66
C ILE A 372 -5.16 12.96 19.26
N PHE A 373 -4.97 11.64 19.18
CA PHE A 373 -4.95 10.91 17.93
C PHE A 373 -6.33 10.37 17.63
N MET A 374 -6.87 10.67 16.46
CA MET A 374 -8.20 10.25 16.01
C MET A 374 -8.06 9.33 14.82
N VAL A 375 -8.58 8.11 14.92
CA VAL A 375 -8.64 7.13 13.83
C VAL A 375 -10.10 6.92 13.43
N PHE A 376 -10.38 7.07 12.15
CA PHE A 376 -11.69 6.86 11.55
C PHE A 376 -11.62 5.59 10.71
N LEU A 377 -12.43 4.59 11.04
CA LEU A 377 -12.54 3.35 10.27
C LEU A 377 -13.99 3.18 9.77
N PRO A 378 -14.21 2.71 8.53
CA PRO A 378 -15.56 2.46 8.05
C PRO A 378 -16.24 1.38 8.90
N SER A 379 -17.41 1.71 9.46
CA SER A 379 -18.27 0.73 10.12
C SER A 379 -18.91 -0.16 9.07
N LYS A 380 -19.08 -1.44 9.37
CA LYS A 380 -19.87 -2.32 8.51
C LYS A 380 -21.32 -1.78 8.44
N LEU A 381 -21.85 -1.56 7.23
CA LEU A 381 -23.29 -1.45 6.99
C LEU A 381 -23.96 -2.80 7.23
#